data_AF-A0A2E9GP57-F1
#
_entry.id   AF-A0A2E9GP57-F1
#
_cell.length_a   1.000
_cell.length_b   1.000
_cell.length_c   1.000
_cell.angle_alpha   90.00
_cell.angle_beta   90.00
_cell.angle_gamma   90.00
#
_symmetry.space_group_name_H-M   'P 1'
#
loop_
_entity.id
_entity.type
_entity.pdbx_description
1 polymer ?
#
loop_
_entity_poly.entity_id
_entity_poly.type
_entity_poly.pdbx_seq_one_letter_code
_entity_poly.pdbx_strand_id
1 'polypeptide(L)'
;MNKRDEAISTYSDTGMAYMVGRWRLEPEGVLMVDILPPAGDFAYWGLVITNPWLESYDYRYTQTHRSSGTARATGDGSWTLVISPGEPDPGHAQDWIDTGGRLEGYAILRWVLVRDAPNPKYEVVPEA
;
A
#
# COMPACT_ATOMS: atom_id res chain seq x y z
N MET A 1 -29.51 8.10 -5.35
CA MET A 1 -28.64 7.65 -6.46
C MET A 1 -28.24 6.21 -6.14
N ASN A 2 -28.30 5.27 -7.08
CA ASN A 2 -27.79 3.92 -6.78
C ASN A 2 -26.25 3.91 -6.89
N LYS A 3 -25.58 2.87 -6.37
CA LYS A 3 -24.10 2.77 -6.38
C LYS A 3 -23.46 2.87 -7.77
N ARG A 4 -24.18 2.43 -8.82
CA ARG A 4 -23.73 2.52 -10.21
C ARG A 4 -23.81 3.96 -10.72
N ASP A 5 -24.90 4.67 -10.42
CA ASP A 5 -25.09 6.07 -10.82
C ASP A 5 -24.08 6.98 -10.11
N GLU A 6 -23.80 6.71 -8.84
CA GLU A 6 -22.75 7.40 -8.07
C GLU A 6 -21.38 7.14 -8.69
N ALA A 7 -21.04 5.89 -9.02
CA ALA A 7 -19.77 5.55 -9.66
C ALA A 7 -19.58 6.22 -11.03
N ILE A 8 -20.66 6.33 -11.82
CA ILE A 8 -20.65 7.05 -13.10
C ILE A 8 -20.40 8.54 -12.89
N SER A 9 -20.98 9.13 -11.84
CA SER A 9 -20.87 10.57 -11.56
C SER A 9 -19.51 10.98 -10.99
N THR A 10 -18.87 10.10 -10.21
CA THR A 10 -17.56 10.37 -9.58
C THR A 10 -16.39 9.84 -10.41
N TYR A 11 -16.67 9.06 -11.46
CA TYR A 11 -15.69 8.25 -12.19
C TYR A 11 -14.87 7.33 -11.26
N SER A 12 -15.43 6.97 -10.10
CA SER A 12 -14.80 6.11 -9.10
C SER A 12 -15.70 4.91 -8.79
N ASP A 13 -15.11 3.75 -8.51
CA ASP A 13 -15.89 2.58 -8.12
C ASP A 13 -16.33 2.72 -6.65
N THR A 14 -17.64 2.78 -6.42
CA THR A 14 -18.26 2.89 -5.08
C THR A 14 -18.09 1.63 -4.23
N GLY A 15 -17.55 0.55 -4.80
CA GLY A 15 -17.09 -0.63 -4.09
C GLY A 15 -15.68 -0.51 -3.52
N MET A 16 -14.99 0.63 -3.71
CA MET A 16 -13.61 0.81 -3.28
C MET A 16 -13.49 1.81 -2.13
N ALA A 17 -12.64 1.48 -1.15
CA ALA A 17 -12.21 2.40 -0.10
C ALA A 17 -10.73 2.73 -0.29
N TYR A 18 -10.40 4.02 -0.29
CA TYR A 18 -9.03 4.51 -0.48
C TYR A 18 -8.52 5.21 0.78
N MET A 19 -7.25 4.95 1.08
CA MET A 19 -6.49 5.65 2.11
C MET A 19 -5.22 6.16 1.45
N VAL A 20 -4.95 7.46 1.62
CA VAL A 20 -3.79 8.12 1.01
C VAL A 20 -2.96 8.77 2.10
N GLY A 21 -1.66 8.50 2.09
CA GLY A 21 -0.71 9.10 3.01
C GLY A 21 0.51 9.65 2.26
N ARG A 22 0.99 10.82 2.67
CA ARG A 22 2.34 11.28 2.28
C ARG A 22 3.34 10.58 3.18
N TRP A 23 4.41 10.07 2.60
CA TRP A 23 5.54 9.52 3.34
C TRP A 23 6.81 10.32 3.07
N ARG A 24 7.71 10.30 4.05
CA ARG A 24 9.05 10.88 3.98
C ARG A 24 10.00 10.02 4.79
N LEU A 25 11.16 9.73 4.24
CA LEU A 25 12.21 8.90 4.81
C LEU A 25 13.48 9.73 5.00
N GLU A 26 14.26 9.38 6.01
CA GLU A 26 15.68 9.72 6.05
C GLU A 26 16.46 8.76 5.12
N PRO A 27 17.71 9.06 4.73
CA PRO A 27 18.46 8.22 3.80
C PRO A 27 18.57 6.73 4.19
N GLU A 28 18.70 6.46 5.49
CA GLU A 28 18.78 5.11 6.08
C GLU A 28 17.45 4.68 6.72
N GLY A 29 16.34 5.36 6.37
CA GLY A 29 15.03 5.11 6.94
C GLY A 29 14.19 4.21 6.06
N VAL A 30 13.42 3.32 6.67
CA VAL A 30 12.39 2.53 6.00
C VAL A 30 11.02 2.80 6.62
N LEU A 31 9.97 2.70 5.81
CA LEU A 31 8.59 2.80 6.28
C LEU A 31 7.98 1.40 6.35
N MET A 32 7.71 0.95 7.57
CA MET A 32 6.97 -0.26 7.85
C MET A 32 5.47 0.06 7.78
N VAL A 33 4.70 -0.77 7.08
CA VAL A 33 3.24 -0.62 6.97
C VAL A 33 2.56 -1.96 7.25
N ASP A 34 1.78 -2.01 8.32
CA ASP A 34 0.95 -3.15 8.64
C ASP A 34 -0.47 -2.95 8.07
N ILE A 35 -0.84 -3.84 7.15
CA ILE A 35 -2.20 -3.95 6.63
C ILE A 35 -2.95 -4.93 7.53
N LEU A 36 -3.99 -4.43 8.20
CA LEU A 36 -4.78 -5.23 9.13
C LEU A 36 -5.92 -5.96 8.39
N PRO A 37 -6.26 -7.20 8.76
CA PRO A 37 -7.41 -7.88 8.20
C PRO A 37 -8.71 -7.17 8.63
N PRO A 38 -9.67 -6.94 7.71
CA PRO A 38 -10.98 -6.41 8.08
C PRO A 38 -11.79 -7.44 8.88
N ALA A 39 -12.81 -6.98 9.61
CA ALA A 39 -13.69 -7.84 10.39
C ALA A 39 -14.63 -8.75 9.55
N GLY A 40 -14.58 -8.66 8.22
CA GLY A 40 -15.40 -9.44 7.30
C GLY A 40 -14.70 -9.61 5.96
N ASP A 41 -15.42 -10.14 4.97
CA ASP A 41 -14.84 -10.44 3.67
C ASP A 41 -14.42 -9.18 2.89
N PHE A 42 -13.42 -9.37 2.03
CA PHE A 42 -12.97 -8.41 1.05
C PHE A 42 -12.54 -9.17 -0.22
N ALA A 43 -12.63 -8.53 -1.39
CA ALA A 43 -12.22 -9.17 -2.64
C ALA A 43 -10.73 -8.96 -2.94
N TYR A 44 -10.20 -7.79 -2.58
CA TYR A 44 -8.83 -7.38 -2.87
C TYR A 44 -8.40 -6.23 -1.98
N TRP A 45 -7.10 -6.16 -1.67
CA TRP A 45 -6.45 -4.90 -1.31
C TRP A 45 -5.17 -4.72 -2.11
N GLY A 46 -4.77 -3.46 -2.33
CA GLY A 46 -3.50 -3.11 -2.97
C GLY A 46 -2.93 -1.81 -2.41
N LEU A 47 -1.62 -1.78 -2.18
CA LEU A 47 -0.87 -0.58 -1.80
C LEU A 47 0.12 -0.25 -2.91
N VAL A 48 0.01 0.95 -3.48
CA VAL A 48 0.91 1.48 -4.51
C VAL A 48 1.57 2.77 -4.01
N ILE A 49 2.84 2.96 -4.35
CA ILE A 49 3.50 4.25 -4.15
C ILE A 49 3.50 5.05 -5.45
N THR A 50 3.36 6.36 -5.31
CA THR A 50 3.30 7.30 -6.44
C THR A 50 4.18 8.50 -6.20
N ASN A 51 4.57 9.15 -7.30
CA ASN A 51 5.21 10.46 -7.22
C ASN A 51 4.20 11.55 -6.76
N PRO A 52 4.66 12.80 -6.55
CA PRO A 52 3.79 13.90 -6.13
C PRO A 52 2.66 14.27 -7.11
N TRP A 53 2.73 13.79 -8.35
CA TRP A 53 1.69 13.98 -9.38
C TRP A 53 0.70 12.81 -9.44
N LEU A 54 0.77 11.90 -8.46
CA LEU A 54 -0.04 10.68 -8.37
C LEU A 54 0.18 9.71 -9.55
N GLU A 55 1.34 9.78 -10.18
CA GLU A 55 1.76 8.81 -11.20
C GLU A 55 2.42 7.61 -10.50
N SER A 56 2.00 6.41 -10.88
CA SER A 56 2.69 5.18 -10.46
C SER A 56 4.11 5.15 -11.00
N TYR A 57 5.05 4.62 -10.21
CA TYR A 57 6.38 4.29 -10.73
C TYR A 57 6.32 3.10 -11.70
N ASP A 58 7.39 2.92 -12.47
CA ASP A 58 7.45 1.93 -13.54
C ASP A 58 7.59 0.49 -13.00
N TYR A 59 6.44 -0.16 -12.81
CA TYR A 59 6.33 -1.52 -12.30
C TYR A 59 7.02 -2.59 -13.18
N ARG A 60 7.44 -2.24 -14.40
CA ARG A 60 8.12 -3.19 -15.32
C ARG A 60 9.54 -3.51 -14.88
N TYR A 61 10.17 -2.62 -14.13
CA TYR A 61 11.59 -2.71 -13.77
C TYR A 61 11.82 -2.96 -12.29
N THR A 62 10.87 -2.54 -11.45
CA THR A 62 10.96 -2.75 -10.02
C THR A 62 9.58 -2.92 -9.42
N GLN A 63 9.58 -3.30 -8.16
CA GLN A 63 8.41 -3.66 -7.43
C GLN A 63 7.82 -2.45 -6.70
N THR A 64 6.83 -1.81 -7.33
CA THR A 64 6.30 -0.49 -6.91
C THR A 64 4.99 -0.58 -6.12
N HIS A 65 4.52 -1.80 -5.85
CA HIS A 65 3.26 -2.05 -5.15
C HIS A 65 3.23 -3.44 -4.48
N ARG A 66 2.26 -3.66 -3.60
CA ARG A 66 1.84 -4.98 -3.11
C ARG A 66 0.34 -5.11 -3.09
N SER A 67 -0.15 -6.33 -3.02
CA SER A 67 -1.57 -6.63 -2.94
C SER A 67 -1.84 -7.88 -2.11
N SER A 68 -3.11 -8.11 -1.77
CA SER A 68 -3.55 -9.34 -1.10
C SER A 68 -3.18 -10.63 -1.84
N GLY A 69 -2.96 -10.57 -3.16
CA GLY A 69 -2.54 -11.72 -3.97
C GLY A 69 -1.03 -11.87 -4.14
N THR A 70 -0.24 -10.86 -3.76
CA THR A 70 1.22 -10.86 -3.94
C THR A 70 2.02 -10.70 -2.66
N ALA A 71 1.39 -10.21 -1.59
CA ALA A 71 2.01 -10.08 -0.28
C ALA A 71 1.80 -11.33 0.58
N ARG A 72 2.77 -11.62 1.45
CA ARG A 72 2.67 -12.75 2.38
C ARG A 72 1.90 -12.35 3.63
N ALA A 73 0.81 -13.07 3.92
CA ALA A 73 0.09 -12.89 5.18
C ALA A 73 0.91 -13.48 6.34
N THR A 74 0.88 -12.82 7.49
CA THR A 74 1.40 -13.32 8.75
C THR A 74 0.42 -14.32 9.37
N GLY A 75 0.81 -14.95 10.49
CA GLY A 75 -0.01 -15.98 11.16
C GLY A 75 -1.36 -15.48 11.69
N ASP A 76 -1.53 -14.17 11.90
CA ASP A 76 -2.79 -13.55 12.35
C ASP A 76 -3.64 -13.00 11.19
N GLY A 77 -3.18 -13.17 9.95
CA GLY A 77 -3.86 -12.70 8.74
C GLY A 77 -3.59 -11.25 8.36
N SER A 78 -2.71 -10.55 9.08
CA SER A 78 -2.18 -9.24 8.65
C SER A 78 -1.09 -9.38 7.59
N TRP A 79 -0.65 -8.26 7.03
CA TRP A 79 0.52 -8.17 6.15
C TRP A 79 1.43 -7.06 6.61
N THR A 80 2.74 -7.29 6.57
CA THR A 80 3.73 -6.26 6.87
C THR A 80 4.51 -5.96 5.59
N LEU A 81 4.43 -4.70 5.16
CA LEU A 81 5.10 -4.20 3.97
C LEU A 81 6.25 -3.28 4.37
N VAL A 82 7.30 -3.26 3.55
CA VAL A 82 8.43 -2.35 3.75
C VAL A 82 8.55 -1.44 2.54
N ILE A 83 8.59 -0.14 2.75
CA ILE A 83 8.80 0.86 1.69
C ILE A 83 10.17 1.51 1.95
N SER A 84 11.10 1.34 1.02
CA SER A 84 12.49 1.80 1.17
C SER A 84 13.17 2.09 -0.18
N PRO A 85 14.21 2.94 -0.20
CA PRO A 85 14.95 3.29 -1.43
C PRO A 85 15.86 2.19 -1.96
N GLY A 86 16.21 1.21 -1.13
CA GLY A 86 17.00 0.03 -1.47
C GLY A 86 16.34 -1.25 -0.95
N GLU A 87 16.85 -2.40 -1.40
CA GLU A 87 16.39 -3.70 -0.95
C GLU A 87 16.67 -3.85 0.56
N PRO A 88 15.63 -4.06 1.39
CA PRO A 88 15.80 -4.18 2.83
C PRO A 88 16.40 -5.54 3.19
N ASP A 89 16.63 -5.76 4.48
CA ASP A 89 17.07 -7.06 5.00
C ASP A 89 16.32 -8.26 4.38
N PRO A 90 16.99 -9.41 4.18
CA PRO A 90 16.40 -10.58 3.52
C PRO A 90 15.07 -11.07 4.13
N GLY A 91 14.83 -10.79 5.41
CA GLY A 91 13.57 -11.10 6.09
C GLY A 91 12.37 -10.32 5.56
N HIS A 92 12.59 -9.14 4.98
CA HIS A 92 11.57 -8.21 4.49
C HIS A 92 11.56 -8.05 2.95
N ALA A 93 12.58 -8.54 2.25
CA ALA A 93 12.72 -8.40 0.80
C ALA A 93 11.50 -8.90 0.01
N GLN A 94 10.76 -9.90 0.51
CA GLN A 94 9.58 -10.44 -0.17
C GLN A 94 8.39 -9.46 -0.25
N ASP A 95 8.21 -8.62 0.77
CA ASP A 95 7.08 -7.67 0.87
C ASP A 95 7.52 -6.21 0.73
N TRP A 96 8.71 -6.02 0.14
CA TRP A 96 9.33 -4.74 -0.14
C TRP A 96 8.73 -4.02 -1.35
N ILE A 97 8.51 -2.71 -1.21
CA ILE A 97 8.11 -1.78 -2.25
C ILE A 97 9.24 -0.77 -2.46
N ASP A 98 9.82 -0.80 -3.66
CA ASP A 98 10.98 0.01 -4.05
C ASP A 98 10.57 1.43 -4.44
N THR A 99 11.10 2.43 -3.71
CA THR A 99 10.89 3.85 -4.03
C THR A 99 11.76 4.34 -5.20
N GLY A 100 12.69 3.51 -5.67
CA GLY A 100 13.66 3.82 -6.72
C GLY A 100 14.61 4.95 -6.30
N GLY A 101 15.12 4.89 -5.06
CA GLY A 101 16.00 5.91 -4.48
C GLY A 101 15.30 7.18 -3.98
N ARG A 102 13.97 7.21 -3.91
CA ARG A 102 13.21 8.40 -3.47
C ARG A 102 12.97 8.37 -1.97
N LEU A 103 13.11 9.54 -1.36
CA LEU A 103 12.92 9.73 0.08
C LEU A 103 11.57 10.37 0.43
N GLU A 104 10.73 10.67 -0.55
CA GLU A 104 9.35 11.10 -0.33
C GLU A 104 8.42 10.74 -1.48
N GLY A 105 7.13 10.65 -1.17
CA GLY A 105 6.08 10.38 -2.14
C GLY A 105 4.72 10.20 -1.46
N TYR A 106 3.80 9.57 -2.19
CA TYR A 106 2.51 9.16 -1.64
C TYR A 106 2.39 7.64 -1.66
N ALA A 107 1.63 7.11 -0.70
CA ALA A 107 1.19 5.73 -0.66
C ALA A 107 -0.34 5.72 -0.71
N ILE A 108 -0.89 4.89 -1.58
CA ILE A 108 -2.33 4.74 -1.79
C ILE A 108 -2.68 3.29 -1.50
N LEU A 109 -3.39 3.07 -0.39
CA LEU A 109 -3.99 1.79 -0.06
C LEU A 109 -5.43 1.78 -0.57
N ARG A 110 -5.78 0.72 -1.30
CA ARG A 110 -7.11 0.48 -1.86
C ARG A 110 -7.65 -0.83 -1.34
N TRP A 111 -8.85 -0.80 -0.80
CA TRP A 111 -9.66 -1.99 -0.54
C TRP A 111 -10.80 -2.09 -1.55
N VAL A 112 -11.19 -3.32 -1.90
CA VAL A 112 -12.27 -3.63 -2.84
C VAL A 112 -13.29 -4.54 -2.18
N LEU A 113 -14.56 -4.14 -2.22
CA LEU A 113 -15.72 -4.83 -1.64
C LEU A 113 -15.56 -5.12 -0.14
N VAL A 114 -14.95 -4.20 0.61
CA VAL A 114 -14.86 -4.24 2.08
C VAL A 114 -15.98 -3.42 2.71
N ARG A 115 -16.49 -3.84 3.87
CA ARG A 115 -17.50 -3.06 4.63
C ARG A 115 -16.87 -1.96 5.48
N ASP A 116 -15.88 -2.35 6.30
CA ASP A 116 -15.20 -1.48 7.26
C ASP A 116 -13.70 -1.62 7.03
N ALA A 117 -13.13 -0.75 6.18
CA ALA A 117 -11.72 -0.79 5.83
C ALA A 117 -10.86 -0.37 7.04
N PRO A 118 -10.01 -1.24 7.60
CA PRO A 118 -9.16 -0.85 8.72
C PRO A 118 -8.05 0.09 8.25
N ASN A 119 -7.76 1.13 9.04
CA ASN A 119 -6.59 1.96 8.79
C ASN A 119 -5.32 1.10 8.97
N PRO A 120 -4.33 1.24 8.07
CA PRO A 120 -3.05 0.59 8.27
C PRO A 120 -2.37 1.20 9.50
N LYS A 121 -1.51 0.42 10.14
CA LYS A 121 -0.52 0.97 11.07
C LYS A 121 0.77 1.20 10.31
N TYR A 122 1.56 2.16 10.76
CA TYR A 122 2.82 2.46 10.14
C TYR A 122 3.81 3.05 11.13
N GLU A 123 5.09 2.82 10.85
CA GLU A 123 6.19 3.43 11.57
C GLU A 123 7.39 3.64 10.64
N VAL A 124 8.14 4.72 10.87
CA VAL A 124 9.43 4.94 10.22
C VAL A 124 10.50 4.47 11.18
N VAL A 125 11.33 3.54 10.73
CA VAL A 125 12.41 2.95 11.52
C VAL A 125 13.73 3.05 10.75
N PRO A 126 14.90 3.07 11.43
CA PRO A 126 16.18 2.89 10.75
C PRO A 126 16.24 1.52 10.06
N GLU A 127 16.90 1.46 8.91
CA GLU A 127 17.34 0.21 8.29
C GLU A 127 18.39 -0.45 9.20
N ALA A 128 18.22 -1.76 9.48
CA ALA A 128 19.01 -2.49 10.48
C ALA A 128 20.32 -3.06 9.91
#